data_AF-A0A2X2BP16-F1
#
_entry.id   AF-A0A2X2BP16-F1
#
_cell.length_a   1.000
_cell.length_b   1.000
_cell.length_c   1.000
_cell.angle_alpha   90.00
_cell.angle_beta   90.00
_cell.angle_gamma   90.00
#
_symmetry.space_group_name_H-M   'P 1'
#
loop_
_entity.id
_entity.type
_entity.pdbx_description
1 polymer ?
#
loop_
_entity_poly.entity_id
_entity_poly.type
_entity_poly.pdbx_seq_one_letter_code
_entity_poly.pdbx_strand_id
1 'polypeptide(L)' 'MKFVDEAKILIVAGDGGNGCVSFRREKYIPKGGPDGGDGGDGGDVYMVADENLNTLIDYRFTKSYPR' A
#
# COMPACT_ATOMS: atom_id res chain seq x y z
N MET A 1 13.75 -21.22 32.76
CA MET A 1 12.84 -20.05 32.65
C MET A 1 12.99 -19.52 31.23
N LYS A 2 11.90 -19.37 30.46
CA LYS A 2 11.93 -18.78 29.10
C LYS A 2 11.28 -17.40 29.18
N PHE A 3 11.96 -16.40 28.63
CA PHE A 3 11.42 -15.05 28.45
C PHE A 3 10.99 -14.91 27.00
N VAL A 4 9.78 -14.42 26.79
CA VAL A 4 9.19 -14.20 25.46
C VAL A 4 8.85 -12.73 25.37
N ASP A 5 9.20 -12.11 24.24
CA ASP A 5 8.82 -10.74 23.92
C ASP A 5 7.70 -10.76 22.87
N GLU A 6 6.70 -9.90 23.07
CA GLU A 6 5.52 -9.80 22.21
C GLU A 6 5.17 -8.32 21.98
N ALA A 7 4.74 -8.01 20.76
CA ALA A 7 4.24 -6.72 20.36
C ALA A 7 3.04 -6.88 19.42
N LYS A 8 2.05 -5.99 19.54
CA LYS A 8 0.88 -5.91 18.67
C LYS A 8 0.92 -4.59 17.92
N ILE A 9 0.93 -4.66 16.59
CA ILE A 9 0.98 -3.51 15.69
C ILE A 9 -0.18 -3.54 14.69
N LEU A 10 -0.57 -2.35 14.24
CA LEU A 10 -1.49 -2.13 13.14
C LEU A 10 -0.68 -1.74 11.89
N ILE A 11 -0.91 -2.47 10.81
CA ILE A 11 -0.30 -2.23 9.51
C ILE A 11 -1.42 -1.98 8.51
N VAL A 12 -1.30 -0.92 7.73
CA VAL A 12 -2.23 -0.59 6.65
C VAL A 12 -1.45 -0.44 5.35
N ALA A 13 -1.84 -1.25 4.35
CA ALA A 13 -1.26 -1.23 3.02
C ALA A 13 -1.68 0.01 2.20
N GLY A 14 -1.03 0.21 1.06
CA GLY A 14 -1.41 1.21 0.07
C GLY A 14 -2.82 0.97 -0.49
N ASP A 15 -3.59 2.04 -0.71
CA ASP A 15 -4.81 1.96 -1.52
C ASP A 15 -4.38 1.88 -2.99
N GLY A 16 -5.14 1.12 -3.77
CA GLY A 16 -5.03 1.20 -5.22
C GLY A 16 -5.47 2.56 -5.75
N GLY A 17 -4.92 2.96 -6.89
CA GLY A 17 -5.38 4.11 -7.63
C GLY A 17 -6.77 3.89 -8.20
N ASN A 18 -7.52 4.98 -8.39
CA ASN A 18 -8.76 4.92 -9.15
C ASN A 18 -8.45 4.89 -10.64
N GLY A 19 -9.17 4.06 -11.40
CA GLY A 19 -9.19 4.14 -12.85
C GLY A 19 -9.82 5.45 -13.34
N CYS A 20 -9.61 5.77 -14.61
CA CYS A 20 -10.15 6.97 -15.23
C CYS A 20 -11.32 6.63 -16.15
N VAL A 21 -12.39 7.43 -16.11
CA VAL A 21 -13.42 7.40 -17.14
C VAL A 21 -13.14 8.53 -18.12
N SER A 22 -12.68 8.17 -19.33
CA SER A 22 -12.37 9.12 -20.40
C SER A 22 -12.83 8.60 -21.76
N PHE A 23 -13.06 9.54 -22.68
CA PHE A 23 -13.36 9.28 -24.08
C PHE A 23 -12.43 10.09 -24.97
N ARG A 24 -11.93 9.48 -26.03
CA ARG A 24 -11.04 10.11 -26.99
C ARG A 24 -11.74 11.25 -27.72
N ARG A 25 -11.11 12.42 -27.79
CA ARG A 25 -11.64 13.61 -28.48
C ARG A 25 -10.67 14.08 -29.56
N GLU A 26 -11.09 13.98 -30.81
CA GLU A 26 -10.33 14.44 -31.98
C GLU A 26 -11.18 15.37 -32.85
N LYS A 27 -10.55 16.35 -33.49
CA LYS A 27 -11.21 17.45 -34.21
C LYS A 27 -12.26 17.00 -35.24
N TYR A 28 -12.10 15.80 -35.81
CA TYR A 28 -12.99 15.24 -36.85
C TYR A 28 -13.67 13.94 -36.43
N ILE A 29 -13.59 13.56 -35.15
CA ILE A 29 -14.23 12.36 -34.62
C ILE A 29 -15.22 12.79 -33.53
N PRO A 30 -16.52 12.89 -33.85
CA PRO A 30 -17.52 13.42 -32.93
C PRO A 30 -17.77 12.52 -31.70
N LYS A 31 -17.46 11.22 -31.81
CA LYS A 31 -17.55 10.24 -30.71
C LYS A 31 -16.36 9.28 -30.78
N GLY A 32 -15.25 9.65 -30.16
CA GLY A 32 -14.16 8.71 -29.95
C GLY A 32 -14.54 7.65 -28.91
N GLY A 33 -13.90 6.49 -29.01
CA GLY A 33 -14.11 5.40 -28.06
C GLY A 33 -13.60 5.73 -26.64
N PRO A 34 -13.93 4.89 -25.65
CA PRO A 34 -13.36 5.03 -24.31
C PRO A 34 -11.83 4.86 -24.36
N ASP A 35 -11.12 5.75 -23.67
CA ASP A 35 -9.66 5.77 -23.59
C ASP A 35 -9.14 5.99 -22.15
N GLY A 36 -10.02 5.76 -21.18
CA GLY A 36 -9.65 5.74 -19.76
C GLY A 36 -8.72 4.57 -19.42
N GLY A 37 -7.70 4.85 -18.61
CA GLY A 37 -6.78 3.84 -18.09
C GLY A 37 -7.21 3.27 -16.74
N ASP A 38 -6.60 2.15 -16.38
CA ASP A 38 -6.81 1.49 -15.08
C ASP A 38 -6.11 2.24 -13.95
N GLY A 39 -6.59 1.99 -12.73
CA GLY A 39 -5.92 2.42 -11.51
C GLY A 39 -4.68 1.56 -11.25
N GLY A 40 -3.67 2.15 -10.60
CA GLY A 40 -2.50 1.38 -10.15
C GLY A 40 -2.79 0.53 -8.91
N ASP A 41 -1.96 -0.46 -8.66
CA ASP A 41 -2.07 -1.28 -7.46
C ASP A 41 -1.71 -0.49 -6.20
N GLY A 42 -2.29 -0.91 -5.07
CA GLY A 42 -1.88 -0.43 -3.76
C GLY A 42 -0.54 -1.03 -3.34
N GLY A 43 0.21 -0.30 -2.52
CA GLY A 43 1.49 -0.78 -1.98
C GLY A 43 1.34 -1.90 -0.95
N ASP A 44 2.27 -2.84 -0.96
CA ASP A 44 2.33 -3.94 0.00
C ASP A 44 3.11 -3.57 1.28
N VAL A 45 2.89 -4.33 2.35
CA VAL A 45 3.71 -4.26 3.56
C VAL A 45 4.30 -5.64 3.87
N TYR A 46 5.61 -5.69 4.04
CA TYR A 46 6.34 -6.90 4.36
C TYR A 46 7.09 -6.76 5.68
N MET A 47 7.20 -7.87 6.40
CA MET A 47 8.15 -8.00 7.50
C MET A 47 9.43 -8.63 6.98
N VAL A 48 10.57 -8.01 7.26
CA VAL A 48 11.89 -8.53 6.90
C VAL A 48 12.65 -8.80 8.20
N ALA A 49 13.11 -10.03 8.35
CA ALA A 49 13.94 -10.39 9.50
C ALA A 49 15.35 -9.80 9.32
N ASP A 50 15.89 -9.24 10.40
CA ASP A 50 17.26 -8.70 10.46
C ASP A 50 17.97 -9.33 11.67
N GLU A 51 19.14 -9.92 11.43
CA GLU A 51 19.96 -10.58 12.46
C GLU A 51 20.54 -9.59 13.48
N ASN A 52 20.59 -8.30 13.14
CA ASN A 52 21.10 -7.25 14.01
C ASN A 52 20.04 -6.73 15.00
N LEU A 53 18.77 -7.09 14.81
CA LEU A 53 17.66 -6.69 15.68
C LEU A 53 17.36 -7.77 16.71
N ASN A 54 17.52 -7.42 17.99
CA ASN A 54 17.44 -8.37 19.10
C ASN A 54 16.11 -8.36 19.86
N THR A 55 15.25 -7.34 19.65
CA THR A 55 14.02 -7.13 20.46
C THR A 55 12.89 -6.55 19.62
N LEU A 56 11.64 -6.66 20.10
CA LEU A 56 10.48 -6.01 19.49
C LEU A 56 10.17 -4.64 20.12
N ILE A 57 11.15 -4.02 20.81
CA ILE A 57 10.92 -2.81 21.61
C ILE A 57 10.42 -1.64 20.75
N ASP A 58 10.91 -1.52 19.51
CA ASP A 58 10.54 -0.43 18.60
C ASP A 58 9.05 -0.49 18.23
N TYR A 59 8.50 -1.69 18.11
CA TYR A 59 7.07 -1.94 17.86
C TYR A 59 6.17 -1.61 19.06
N ARG A 60 6.74 -1.33 20.24
CA ARG A 60 5.97 -0.82 21.39
C ARG A 60 5.82 0.70 21.38
N PHE A 61 6.79 1.43 20.83
CA PHE A 61 6.71 2.89 20.71
C PHE A 61 5.89 3.30 19.48
N THR A 62 6.13 2.65 18.34
CA THR A 62 5.37 2.88 17.11
C THR A 62 4.49 1.67 16.83
N LYS A 63 3.20 1.80 17.18
CA LYS A 63 2.21 0.71 17.06
C LYS A 63 1.37 0.77 15.78
N SER A 64 1.43 1.88 15.04
CA SER A 64 0.62 2.08 13.84
C SER A 64 1.51 2.52 12.70
N TYR A 65 1.42 1.79 11.59
CA TYR A 65 2.10 2.10 10.33
C TYR A 65 1.01 2.36 9.29
N PRO A 66 0.39 3.56 9.31
CA PRO A 66 -0.54 3.97 8.28
C PRO A 66 0.23 4.33 6.99
N ARG A 67 -0.47 4.23 5.87
CA ARG A 67 -0.02 4.60 4.53
C ARG A 67 0.47 6.04 4.44
#